data_AF-A0AAV7WDA0-F1
#
_entry.id   AF-A0AAV7WDA0-F1
#
_cell.length_a   1.000
_cell.length_b   1.000
_cell.length_c   1.000
_cell.angle_alpha   90.00
_cell.angle_beta   90.00
_cell.angle_gamma   90.00
#
_symmetry.space_group_name_H-M   'P 1'
#
loop_
_entity.id
_entity.type
_entity.pdbx_description
1 polymer ?
#
loop_
_entity_poly.entity_id
_entity_poly.type
_entity_poly.pdbx_seq_one_letter_code
_entity_poly.pdbx_strand_id
1 'polypeptide(L)'
;CRMARERRRQVINESHHRNPETKPGRPQKKDKKSSLDLTTICLTLAAICCFVGASSFAYHLYLQWWLAGRITTLHSSPHILDANSSSPAVSPEKFWGSYRPQVYFGMKTRSPKSLVT
;
A
#
# COMPACT_ATOMS: atom_id res chain seq x y z
N CYS A 1 -51.47 -55.30 65.96
CA CYS A 1 -51.94 -54.16 65.13
C CYS A 1 -50.80 -53.57 64.29
N ARG A 2 -50.50 -54.14 63.11
CA ARG A 2 -49.40 -53.72 62.20
C ARG A 2 -49.86 -52.91 60.97
N MET A 3 -51.17 -52.67 60.80
CA MET A 3 -51.74 -52.11 59.57
C MET A 3 -51.80 -50.57 59.50
N ALA A 4 -51.49 -49.85 60.59
CA ALA A 4 -51.51 -48.38 60.60
C ALA A 4 -50.18 -47.73 60.18
N ARG A 5 -49.09 -48.52 60.11
CA ARG A 5 -47.73 -48.01 59.82
C ARG A 5 -47.39 -48.01 58.33
N GLU A 6 -48.02 -48.87 57.53
CA GLU A 6 -47.83 -48.94 56.07
C GLU A 6 -48.39 -47.69 55.35
N ARG A 7 -49.58 -47.22 55.73
CA ARG A 7 -50.21 -46.05 55.07
C ARG A 7 -49.42 -44.75 55.29
N ARG A 8 -48.78 -44.56 56.45
CA ARG A 8 -47.90 -43.38 56.65
C ARG A 8 -46.67 -43.44 55.75
N ARG A 9 -46.09 -44.62 55.48
CA ARG A 9 -44.94 -44.73 54.58
C ARG A 9 -45.30 -44.45 53.13
N GLN A 10 -46.45 -44.92 52.65
CA GLN A 10 -46.90 -44.60 51.29
C GLN A 10 -47.26 -43.13 51.12
N VAL A 11 -47.96 -42.52 52.09
CA VAL A 11 -48.28 -41.08 52.03
C VAL A 11 -47.02 -40.21 52.10
N ILE A 12 -46.00 -40.60 52.89
CA ILE A 12 -44.71 -39.88 52.93
C ILE A 12 -43.94 -40.03 51.60
N ASN A 13 -43.98 -41.21 50.95
CA ASN A 13 -43.32 -41.40 49.66
C ASN A 13 -44.05 -40.67 48.51
N GLU A 14 -45.38 -40.60 48.53
CA GLU A 14 -46.14 -39.84 47.52
C GLU A 14 -46.09 -38.33 47.73
N SER A 15 -45.93 -37.85 48.97
CA SER A 15 -45.86 -36.41 49.27
C SER A 15 -44.49 -35.79 49.03
N HIS A 16 -43.45 -36.58 48.72
CA HIS A 16 -42.15 -36.08 48.26
C HIS A 16 -42.09 -35.80 46.75
N HIS A 17 -43.17 -36.02 46.01
CA HIS A 17 -43.21 -35.77 44.56
C HIS A 17 -44.12 -34.59 44.14
N ARG A 18 -44.27 -33.58 45.00
CA ARG A 18 -45.06 -32.38 44.66
C ARG A 18 -44.22 -31.09 44.61
N ASN A 19 -43.93 -30.67 43.37
CA ASN A 19 -43.79 -29.28 42.85
C ASN A 19 -42.58 -28.44 43.33
N PRO A 20 -42.13 -27.36 42.65
CA PRO A 20 -42.55 -26.71 41.39
C PRO A 20 -41.42 -26.77 40.33
N GLU A 21 -41.61 -26.45 39.05
CA GLU A 21 -41.38 -25.12 38.51
C GLU A 21 -41.72 -25.12 37.01
N THR A 22 -42.52 -24.14 36.62
CA THR A 22 -42.31 -23.26 35.46
C THR A 22 -41.30 -23.81 34.45
N LYS A 23 -41.78 -24.31 33.31
CA LYS A 23 -40.92 -24.58 32.14
C LYS A 23 -40.05 -23.35 31.92
N PRO A 24 -38.71 -23.39 32.10
CA PRO A 24 -37.90 -22.34 31.53
C PRO A 24 -38.07 -22.49 30.02
N GLY A 25 -38.67 -21.48 29.41
CA GLY A 25 -38.60 -21.30 27.98
C GLY A 25 -37.15 -21.54 27.58
N ARG A 26 -36.95 -22.54 26.73
CA ARG A 26 -35.68 -22.81 26.07
C ARG A 26 -35.07 -21.45 25.72
N PRO A 27 -33.82 -21.12 26.11
CA PRO A 27 -33.14 -20.05 25.43
C PRO A 27 -33.07 -20.49 23.98
N GLN A 28 -33.86 -19.84 23.12
CA GLN A 28 -33.68 -19.97 21.69
C GLN A 28 -32.20 -19.70 21.46
N LYS A 29 -31.48 -20.71 20.96
CA LYS A 29 -30.15 -20.54 20.42
C LYS A 29 -30.28 -19.38 19.45
N LYS A 30 -29.82 -18.20 19.88
CA LYS A 30 -29.68 -17.03 19.02
C LYS A 30 -28.89 -17.53 17.82
N ASP A 31 -29.53 -17.57 16.66
CA ASP A 31 -28.94 -18.02 15.42
C ASP A 31 -27.71 -17.17 15.13
N LYS A 32 -26.56 -17.61 15.62
CA LYS A 32 -25.24 -17.15 15.19
C LYS A 32 -24.96 -17.82 13.84
N LYS A 33 -25.75 -17.47 12.82
CA LYS A 33 -25.55 -17.89 11.43
C LYS A 33 -25.58 -16.63 10.56
N SER A 34 -24.39 -16.10 10.27
CA SER A 34 -24.06 -15.22 9.11
C SER A 34 -22.82 -14.35 9.33
N SER A 35 -22.28 -14.27 10.56
CA SER A 35 -21.06 -13.46 10.79
C SER A 35 -19.83 -14.01 10.07
N LEU A 36 -19.82 -15.29 9.72
CA LEU A 36 -18.76 -15.93 8.95
C LEU A 36 -18.84 -15.55 7.46
N ASP A 37 -20.04 -15.45 6.88
CA ASP A 37 -20.16 -15.03 5.48
C ASP A 37 -19.91 -13.53 5.33
N LEU A 38 -20.43 -12.69 6.22
CA LEU A 38 -20.24 -11.24 6.12
C LEU A 38 -18.79 -10.81 6.35
N THR A 39 -18.09 -11.41 7.32
CA THR A 39 -16.67 -11.08 7.55
C THR A 39 -15.78 -11.57 6.42
N THR A 40 -16.06 -12.75 5.86
CA THR A 40 -15.30 -13.29 4.72
C THR A 40 -15.58 -12.47 3.45
N ILE A 41 -16.82 -12.03 3.22
CA ILE A 41 -17.17 -11.11 2.13
C ILE A 41 -16.49 -9.75 2.34
N CYS A 42 -16.53 -9.16 3.54
CA CYS A 42 -15.82 -7.91 3.81
C CYS A 42 -14.30 -8.05 3.64
N LEU A 43 -13.69 -9.14 4.09
CA LEU A 43 -12.25 -9.40 3.93
C LEU A 43 -11.86 -9.58 2.47
N THR A 44 -12.66 -10.32 1.69
CA THR A 44 -12.40 -10.49 0.24
C THR A 44 -12.57 -9.18 -0.51
N LEU A 45 -13.59 -8.39 -0.20
CA LEU A 45 -13.82 -7.09 -0.81
C LEU A 45 -12.73 -6.08 -0.43
N ALA A 46 -12.28 -6.10 0.83
CA ALA A 46 -11.13 -5.33 1.29
C ALA A 46 -9.83 -5.76 0.60
N ALA A 47 -9.61 -7.06 0.43
CA ALA A 47 -8.45 -7.59 -0.28
C ALA A 47 -8.45 -7.14 -1.75
N ILE A 48 -9.58 -7.26 -2.46
CA ILE A 48 -9.72 -6.81 -3.85
C ILE A 48 -9.47 -5.30 -3.95
N CYS A 49 -10.06 -4.50 -3.06
CA CYS A 49 -9.85 -3.05 -3.04
C CYS A 49 -8.38 -2.70 -2.79
N CYS A 50 -7.70 -3.42 -1.89
CA CYS A 50 -6.28 -3.27 -1.62
C CYS A 50 -5.43 -3.62 -2.86
N PHE A 51 -5.73 -4.72 -3.55
CA PHE A 51 -5.03 -5.10 -4.78
C PHE A 51 -5.20 -4.06 -5.89
N VAL A 52 -6.41 -3.53 -6.08
CA VAL A 52 -6.68 -2.49 -7.08
C VAL A 52 -5.95 -1.18 -6.72
N GLY A 53 -5.97 -0.79 -5.45
CA GLY A 53 -5.25 0.38 -4.95
C GLY A 53 -3.73 0.25 -5.12
N ALA A 54 -3.16 -0.88 -4.72
CA ALA A 54 -1.74 -1.17 -4.87
C ALA A 54 -1.32 -1.20 -6.35
N SER A 55 -2.12 -1.82 -7.21
CA SER A 55 -1.85 -1.87 -8.66
C SER A 55 -1.87 -0.48 -9.29
N SER A 56 -2.86 0.34 -8.94
CA SER A 56 -2.98 1.71 -9.43
C SER A 56 -1.80 2.58 -8.96
N PHE A 57 -1.44 2.47 -7.68
CA PHE A 57 -0.31 3.19 -7.11
C PHE A 57 1.03 2.78 -7.76
N ALA A 58 1.26 1.47 -7.93
CA ALA A 58 2.43 0.96 -8.63
C ALA A 58 2.49 1.45 -10.08
N TYR A 59 1.36 1.48 -10.78
CA TYR A 59 1.26 2.01 -12.13
C TYR A 59 1.65 3.49 -12.20
N HIS A 60 1.17 4.32 -11.27
CA HIS A 60 1.54 5.73 -11.20
C HIS A 60 3.03 5.94 -10.95
N LEU A 61 3.63 5.19 -10.02
CA LEU A 61 5.06 5.25 -9.76
C LEU A 61 5.88 4.83 -10.99
N TYR A 62 5.47 3.76 -11.67
CA TYR A 62 6.11 3.30 -12.90
C TYR A 62 6.07 4.36 -13.99
N LEU A 63 4.91 5.00 -14.19
CA LEU A 63 4.76 6.07 -15.18
C LEU A 63 5.65 7.27 -14.86
N GLN A 64 5.68 7.70 -13.60
CA GLN A 64 6.54 8.81 -13.16
C GLN A 64 8.01 8.51 -13.39
N TRP A 65 8.46 7.29 -13.06
CA TRP A 65 9.82 6.83 -13.29
C TRP A 65 10.17 6.82 -14.79
N TRP A 66 9.27 6.28 -15.62
CA TRP A 66 9.47 6.24 -17.08
C TRP A 66 9.54 7.65 -17.70
N LEU A 67 8.65 8.55 -17.28
CA LEU A 67 8.66 9.96 -17.71
C LEU A 67 9.93 10.69 -17.27
N ALA A 68 10.39 10.46 -16.04
CA ALA A 68 11.65 11.03 -15.53
C ALA A 68 12.86 10.58 -16.36
N GLY A 69 12.88 9.31 -16.79
CA GLY A 69 13.89 8.80 -17.72
C GLY A 69 13.86 9.53 -19.07
N ARG A 70 12.68 9.85 -19.60
CA ARG A 70 12.56 10.59 -20.86
C ARG A 70 12.96 12.07 -20.77
N ILE A 71 12.83 12.69 -19.59
CA ILE A 71 13.17 14.11 -19.40
C ILE A 71 14.68 14.30 -19.18
N THR A 72 15.34 13.34 -18.51
CA THR A 72 16.77 13.43 -18.18
C THR A 72 17.68 12.94 -19.32
N THR A 73 17.13 12.17 -20.26
CA THR A 73 17.88 11.69 -21.43
C THR A 73 18.03 12.78 -22.47
N LEU A 74 19.24 12.87 -23.04
CA LEU A 74 19.51 13.75 -24.17
C LEU A 74 18.59 13.39 -25.34
N HIS A 75 18.20 14.41 -26.09
CA HIS A 75 17.31 14.23 -27.23
C HIS A 75 17.95 13.33 -28.30
N SER A 76 17.18 12.38 -28.83
CA SER A 76 17.64 11.40 -29.84
C SER A 76 17.81 11.98 -31.26
N SER A 77 17.95 13.29 -31.41
CA SER A 77 18.21 13.91 -32.71
C SER A 77 19.66 13.71 -33.14
N PRO A 78 19.93 13.64 -34.46
CA PRO A 78 21.30 13.71 -34.95
C PRO A 78 21.98 14.99 -34.41
N HIS A 79 23.24 14.84 -33.99
CA HIS A 79 24.01 15.95 -33.44
C HIS A 79 24.36 16.93 -34.57
N ILE A 80 23.96 18.20 -34.40
CA ILE A 80 24.15 19.26 -35.42
C ILE A 80 25.60 19.76 -35.43
N LEU A 81 26.27 19.71 -34.28
CA LEU A 81 27.67 20.10 -34.16
C LEU A 81 28.57 18.91 -34.50
N ASP A 82 29.81 19.17 -34.88
CA ASP A 82 30.78 18.09 -35.01
C ASP A 82 31.31 17.69 -33.61
N ALA A 83 31.74 16.44 -33.43
CA ALA A 83 32.15 15.89 -32.13
C ALA A 83 33.28 16.70 -31.46
N ASN A 84 34.13 17.37 -32.26
CA ASN A 84 35.27 18.16 -31.80
C ASN A 84 35.17 19.64 -32.19
N SER A 85 33.95 20.17 -32.37
CA SER A 85 33.73 21.54 -32.86
C SER A 85 34.35 22.64 -31.99
N SER A 86 34.58 22.38 -30.70
CA SER A 86 35.20 23.32 -29.76
C SER A 86 36.71 23.13 -29.60
N SER A 87 37.30 22.16 -30.31
CA SER A 87 38.73 21.87 -30.22
C SER A 87 39.56 22.97 -30.91
N PRO A 88 40.80 23.21 -30.44
CA PRO A 88 41.69 24.18 -31.07
C PRO A 88 42.10 23.78 -32.50
N ALA A 89 41.97 22.49 -32.84
CA ALA A 89 42.25 22.00 -34.20
C ALA A 89 41.15 22.39 -35.21
N VAL A 90 39.89 22.51 -34.76
CA VAL A 90 38.74 22.81 -35.63
C VAL A 90 38.40 24.30 -35.66
N SER A 91 38.49 24.99 -34.51
CA SER A 91 38.20 26.42 -34.41
C SER A 91 39.24 27.15 -33.55
N PRO A 92 40.48 27.33 -34.04
CA PRO A 92 41.55 27.97 -33.28
C PRO A 92 41.19 29.42 -32.88
N GLU A 93 40.50 30.16 -33.75
CA GLU A 93 40.14 31.56 -33.54
C GLU A 93 39.09 31.76 -32.45
N LYS A 94 38.28 30.73 -32.16
CA LYS A 94 37.25 30.74 -31.12
C LYS A 94 37.67 30.00 -29.85
N PHE A 95 38.86 29.39 -29.84
CA PHE A 95 39.28 28.58 -28.71
C PHE A 95 39.47 29.41 -27.44
N TRP A 96 40.05 30.61 -27.57
CA TRP A 96 40.22 31.60 -26.49
C TRP A 96 39.18 32.71 -26.59
N GLY A 97 38.70 33.19 -25.44
CA GLY A 97 37.78 34.33 -25.40
C GLY A 97 37.27 34.66 -24.01
N SER A 98 36.46 35.70 -23.91
CA SER A 98 35.84 36.17 -22.67
C SER A 98 34.53 35.45 -22.35
N TYR A 99 34.58 34.12 -22.16
CA TYR A 99 33.39 33.30 -21.85
C TYR A 99 32.85 33.44 -20.42
N ARG A 100 33.35 34.42 -19.66
CA ARG A 100 32.94 34.68 -18.27
C ARG A 100 32.29 36.06 -18.19
N PRO A 101 30.98 36.18 -18.52
CA PRO A 101 30.31 37.48 -18.58
C PRO A 101 30.18 38.19 -17.21
N GLN A 102 30.42 37.49 -16.09
CA GLN A 102 30.30 38.04 -14.74
C GLN A 102 31.56 38.79 -14.25
N VAL A 103 32.70 38.67 -14.93
CA VAL A 103 33.95 39.37 -14.56
C VAL A 103 34.25 40.48 -15.55
N TYR A 104 34.82 41.60 -15.07
CA TYR A 104 35.16 42.75 -15.90
C TYR A 104 36.12 42.40 -17.04
N PHE A 105 37.19 41.67 -16.73
CA PHE A 105 38.12 41.11 -17.71
C PHE A 105 38.53 39.72 -17.25
N GLY A 106 38.33 38.72 -18.09
CA GLY A 106 38.70 37.34 -17.80
C GLY A 106 38.70 36.51 -19.07
N MET A 107 39.68 35.63 -19.20
CA MET A 107 39.86 34.78 -20.37
C MET A 107 39.63 33.32 -20.00
N LYS A 108 38.98 32.56 -20.88
CA LYS A 108 38.71 31.12 -20.68
C LYS A 108 38.79 30.40 -22.03
N THR A 109 39.16 29.11 -22.00
CA THR A 109 39.09 28.24 -23.18
C THR A 109 37.74 27.52 -23.29
N ARG A 110 37.32 27.17 -24.51
CA ARG A 110 36.12 26.32 -24.77
C ARG A 110 36.40 24.82 -24.55
N SER A 111 36.94 24.47 -23.37
CA SER A 111 37.23 23.08 -22.97
C SER A 111 36.47 22.72 -21.69
N PRO A 112 35.97 21.48 -21.53
CA PRO A 112 35.38 21.02 -20.26
C PRO A 112 36.38 21.09 -19.10
N LYS A 113 37.67 20.92 -19.39
CA LYS A 113 38.79 21.17 -18.48
C LYS A 113 39.53 22.40 -18.98
N SER A 114 39.01 23.58 -18.64
CA SER A 114 39.63 24.85 -19.01
C SER A 114 40.69 25.26 -17.99
N LEU A 115 41.84 25.70 -18.45
CA LEU A 115 42.75 26.52 -17.63
C LEU A 115 42.05 27.86 -17.37
N VAL A 116 41.94 28.23 -16.10
CA VAL A 116 41.31 29.48 -15.66
C VAL A 116 42.43 30.37 -15.17
N THR A 117 42.50 31.58 -15.71
CA THR A 117 43.39 32.64 -15.24
C THR A 117 42.54 33.72 -14.59
#